data_AF-A0A1H0WIR4-F1
#
_entry.id   AF-A0A1H0WIR4-F1
#
_cell.length_a   1.000
_cell.length_b   1.000
_cell.length_c   1.000
_cell.angle_alpha   90.00
_cell.angle_beta   90.00
_cell.angle_gamma   90.00
#
_symmetry.space_group_name_H-M   'P 1'
#
loop_
_entity.id
_entity.type
_entity.pdbx_description
1 polymer ?
#
loop_
_entity_poly.entity_id
_entity_poly.type
_entity_poly.pdbx_seq_one_letter_code
_entity_poly.pdbx_strand_id
1 'polypeptide(L)'
;MQWSVRSQTSVLADIDAMLDTEPCPMDGVAGWVTGFQDFATFLRDNPTGPEIRRQRTHLRFIADLGKKLAEAAWLTGITRPEDLSDWLTNRSEADIRELVALGLFREVLHEKLSDPNLRWTENDLTDMIYLTAAAGYCDHIVGERTHMSHIANSARRLGRTISLHRMLPSLVERL
;
A
#
# COMPACT_ATOMS: atom_id res chain seq x y z
N MET A 1 -26.60 -0.52 20.07
CA MET A 1 -26.61 -1.96 19.71
C MET A 1 -26.42 -2.25 18.21
N GLN A 2 -26.17 -1.25 17.34
CA GLN A 2 -25.88 -1.46 15.90
C GLN A 2 -24.37 -1.53 15.56
N TRP A 3 -23.51 -1.02 16.42
CA TRP A 3 -22.05 -1.01 16.21
C TRP A 3 -21.42 -2.40 16.36
N SER A 4 -21.92 -3.23 17.28
CA SER A 4 -21.46 -4.60 17.50
C SER A 4 -21.77 -5.54 16.33
N VAL A 5 -22.83 -5.28 15.56
CA VAL A 5 -23.23 -6.14 14.44
C VAL A 5 -22.35 -5.87 13.22
N ARG A 6 -22.04 -4.59 12.93
CA ARG A 6 -21.16 -4.22 11.81
C ARG A 6 -19.70 -4.63 12.00
N SER A 7 -19.15 -4.54 13.22
CA SER A 7 -17.78 -5.00 13.49
C SER A 7 -17.64 -6.51 13.33
N GLN A 8 -18.68 -7.27 13.71
CA GLN A 8 -18.71 -8.72 13.54
C GLN A 8 -18.79 -9.14 12.07
N THR A 9 -19.49 -8.38 11.21
CA THR A 9 -19.56 -8.70 9.77
C THR A 9 -18.22 -8.50 9.07
N SER A 10 -17.45 -7.45 9.43
CA SER A 10 -16.12 -7.22 8.85
C SER A 10 -15.16 -8.35 9.21
N VAL A 11 -15.07 -8.69 10.50
CA VAL A 11 -14.16 -9.74 10.97
C VAL A 11 -14.52 -11.10 10.37
N LEU A 12 -15.81 -11.42 10.25
CA LEU A 12 -16.25 -12.67 9.62
C LEU A 12 -15.97 -12.69 8.12
N ALA A 13 -16.10 -11.57 7.41
CA ALA A 13 -15.74 -11.48 5.99
C ALA A 13 -14.22 -11.61 5.77
N ASP A 14 -13.42 -11.03 6.66
CA ASP A 14 -11.96 -11.16 6.62
C ASP A 14 -11.52 -12.60 6.92
N ILE A 15 -12.15 -13.27 7.90
CA ILE A 15 -11.90 -14.67 8.23
C ILE A 15 -12.35 -15.59 7.09
N ASP A 16 -13.54 -15.36 6.52
CA ASP A 16 -14.06 -16.15 5.40
C ASP A 16 -13.13 -16.01 4.19
N ALA A 17 -12.66 -14.79 3.86
CA ALA A 17 -11.66 -14.58 2.82
C ALA A 17 -10.29 -15.21 3.13
N MET A 18 -9.90 -15.31 4.41
CA MET A 18 -8.66 -15.98 4.84
C MET A 18 -8.77 -17.51 4.85
N LEU A 19 -9.98 -18.05 5.03
CA LEU A 19 -10.28 -19.48 5.05
C LEU A 19 -10.81 -20.00 3.70
N ASP A 20 -11.14 -19.11 2.79
CA ASP A 20 -11.56 -19.44 1.45
C ASP A 20 -10.40 -20.09 0.69
N THR A 21 -10.63 -21.32 0.26
CA THR A 21 -9.68 -22.10 -0.54
C THR A 21 -9.87 -21.86 -2.04
N GLU A 22 -10.92 -21.16 -2.46
CA GLU A 22 -11.09 -20.78 -3.86
C GLU A 22 -10.06 -19.70 -4.22
N PRO A 23 -9.23 -19.92 -5.25
CA PRO A 23 -8.29 -18.91 -5.70
C PRO A 23 -9.06 -17.67 -6.15
N CYS A 24 -8.93 -16.57 -5.41
CA CYS A 24 -9.43 -15.27 -5.88
C CYS A 24 -8.60 -14.85 -7.10
N PRO A 25 -9.19 -14.79 -8.33
CA PRO A 25 -8.45 -14.41 -9.51
C PRO A 25 -8.00 -12.95 -9.36
N MET A 26 -6.68 -12.76 -9.30
CA MET A 26 -6.06 -11.43 -9.27
C MET A 26 -5.97 -10.89 -10.69
N ASP A 27 -7.12 -10.53 -11.26
CA ASP A 27 -7.19 -9.92 -12.58
C ASP A 27 -6.42 -8.59 -12.59
N GLY A 28 -5.55 -8.41 -13.59
CA GLY A 28 -4.85 -7.13 -13.82
C GLY A 28 -3.45 -6.99 -13.22
N VAL A 29 -2.92 -7.99 -12.50
CA VAL A 29 -1.53 -7.96 -11.97
C VAL A 29 -0.51 -7.71 -13.09
N ALA A 30 -0.62 -8.43 -14.21
CA ALA A 30 0.29 -8.25 -15.35
C ALA A 30 0.24 -6.82 -15.94
N GLY A 31 -0.96 -6.24 -16.00
CA GLY A 31 -1.16 -4.85 -16.45
C GLY A 31 -0.58 -3.83 -15.48
N TRP A 32 -0.75 -4.07 -14.17
CA TRP A 32 -0.19 -3.25 -13.10
C TRP A 32 1.34 -3.27 -13.15
N VAL A 33 1.95 -4.46 -13.20
CA VAL A 33 3.41 -4.65 -13.29
C VAL A 33 3.98 -3.92 -14.49
N THR A 34 3.35 -4.08 -15.66
CA THR A 34 3.77 -3.39 -16.90
C THR A 34 3.71 -1.87 -16.72
N GLY A 35 2.59 -1.33 -16.23
CA GLY A 35 2.43 0.10 -16.05
C GLY A 35 3.40 0.71 -15.02
N PHE A 36 3.72 -0.02 -13.95
CA PHE A 36 4.71 0.43 -12.97
C PHE A 36 6.15 0.24 -13.45
N GLN A 37 6.43 -0.73 -14.31
CA GLN A 37 7.72 -0.87 -14.98
C GLN A 37 7.99 0.26 -15.97
N ASP A 38 6.98 0.67 -16.73
CA ASP A 38 7.07 1.83 -17.61
C ASP A 38 7.30 3.12 -16.81
N PHE A 39 6.60 3.28 -15.68
CA PHE A 39 6.79 4.43 -14.81
C PHE A 39 8.18 4.45 -14.15
N ALA A 40 8.69 3.31 -13.69
CA ALA A 40 10.06 3.22 -13.17
C ALA A 40 11.10 3.58 -14.23
N THR A 41 10.89 3.12 -15.47
CA THR A 41 11.71 3.48 -16.63
C THR A 41 11.66 4.99 -16.88
N PHE A 42 10.47 5.59 -16.88
CA PHE A 42 10.31 7.04 -16.99
C PHE A 42 11.07 7.81 -15.90
N LEU A 43 10.98 7.39 -14.63
CA LEU A 43 11.69 8.05 -13.53
C LEU A 43 13.22 7.96 -13.66
N ARG A 44 13.73 6.81 -14.12
CA ARG A 44 15.15 6.61 -14.39
C ARG A 44 15.63 7.53 -15.53
N ASP A 45 14.87 7.59 -16.61
CA ASP A 45 15.25 8.34 -17.81
C ASP A 45 15.01 9.86 -17.65
N ASN A 46 14.21 10.27 -16.65
CA ASN A 46 13.89 11.67 -16.33
C ASN A 46 14.24 11.98 -14.86
N PRO A 47 15.53 11.97 -14.48
CA PRO A 47 15.95 12.15 -13.10
C PRO A 47 15.55 13.53 -12.58
N THR A 48 15.08 13.55 -11.34
CA THR A 48 14.63 14.76 -10.65
C THR A 48 15.12 14.74 -9.20
N GLY A 49 15.06 15.90 -8.55
CA GLY A 49 15.34 16.00 -7.11
C GLY A 49 14.34 15.19 -6.26
N PRO A 50 14.69 14.89 -5.00
CA PRO A 50 13.88 14.03 -4.13
C PRO A 50 12.43 14.49 -3.98
N GLU A 51 12.20 15.79 -3.90
CA GLU A 51 10.87 16.39 -3.74
C GLU A 51 9.96 16.12 -4.94
N ILE A 52 10.45 16.45 -6.14
CA ILE A 52 9.70 16.21 -7.38
C ILE A 52 9.48 14.71 -7.61
N ARG A 53 10.44 13.86 -7.25
CA ARG A 53 10.27 12.41 -7.30
C ARG A 53 9.14 11.97 -6.36
N ARG A 54 9.12 12.46 -5.12
CA ARG A 54 8.06 12.16 -4.14
C ARG A 54 6.69 12.56 -4.68
N GLN A 55 6.56 13.78 -5.22
CA GLN A 55 5.33 14.25 -5.86
C GLN A 55 4.90 13.34 -7.03
N ARG A 56 5.82 12.99 -7.93
CA ARG A 56 5.52 12.09 -9.08
C ARG A 56 5.04 10.72 -8.61
N THR A 57 5.72 10.10 -7.64
CA THR A 57 5.31 8.80 -7.10
C THR A 57 3.96 8.87 -6.38
N HIS A 58 3.66 9.99 -5.72
CA HIS A 58 2.37 10.21 -5.07
C HIS A 58 1.24 10.34 -6.09
N LEU A 59 1.43 11.13 -7.15
CA LEU A 59 0.44 11.25 -8.22
C LEU A 59 0.22 9.91 -8.94
N ARG A 60 1.28 9.13 -9.16
CA ARG A 60 1.14 7.78 -9.72
C ARG A 60 0.33 6.86 -8.82
N PHE A 61 0.57 6.90 -7.50
CA PHE A 61 -0.21 6.16 -6.52
C PHE A 61 -1.69 6.56 -6.53
N ILE A 62 -2.00 7.86 -6.56
CA ILE A 62 -3.39 8.34 -6.68
C ILE A 62 -4.05 7.86 -7.97
N ALA A 63 -3.33 7.92 -9.10
CA ALA A 63 -3.85 7.44 -10.38
C ALA A 63 -4.15 5.93 -10.35
N ASP A 64 -3.35 5.15 -9.61
CA ASP A 64 -3.55 3.71 -9.42
C ASP A 64 -4.81 3.38 -8.60
N LEU A 65 -5.16 4.21 -7.61
CA LEU A 65 -6.43 4.09 -6.89
C LEU A 65 -7.64 4.24 -7.81
N GLY A 66 -7.50 5.03 -8.88
CA GLY A 66 -8.41 5.11 -10.01
C GLY A 66 -9.89 5.17 -9.63
N LYS A 67 -10.68 4.22 -10.14
CA LYS A 67 -12.13 4.15 -9.92
C LYS A 67 -12.51 3.96 -8.45
N LYS A 68 -11.68 3.29 -7.65
CA LYS A 68 -11.97 3.03 -6.23
C LYS A 68 -11.94 4.30 -5.40
N LEU A 69 -11.09 5.27 -5.76
CA LEU A 69 -11.13 6.58 -5.13
C LEU A 69 -12.44 7.31 -5.42
N ALA A 70 -12.91 7.26 -6.67
CA ALA A 70 -14.19 7.87 -7.06
C ALA A 70 -15.40 7.20 -6.37
N GLU A 71 -15.40 5.87 -6.28
CA GLU A 71 -16.40 5.10 -5.53
C GLU A 71 -16.41 5.47 -4.04
N ALA A 72 -15.23 5.57 -3.40
CA ALA A 72 -15.11 5.98 -2.00
C ALA A 72 -15.59 7.42 -1.76
N ALA A 73 -15.26 8.35 -2.67
CA ALA A 73 -15.75 9.73 -2.62
C ALA A 73 -17.29 9.77 -2.68
N TRP A 74 -17.88 9.02 -3.61
CA TRP A 74 -19.34 8.90 -3.73
C TRP A 74 -19.98 8.35 -2.45
N LEU A 75 -19.45 7.25 -1.90
CA LEU A 75 -19.98 6.60 -0.69
C LEU A 75 -19.88 7.48 0.56
N THR A 76 -18.95 8.43 0.60
CA THR A 76 -18.75 9.37 1.72
C THR A 76 -19.47 10.70 1.53
N GLY A 77 -20.28 10.83 0.46
CA GLY A 77 -21.06 12.03 0.19
C GLY A 77 -20.25 13.18 -0.42
N ILE A 78 -19.02 12.92 -0.88
CA ILE A 78 -18.23 13.87 -1.67
C ILE A 78 -18.76 13.84 -3.10
N THR A 79 -19.72 14.71 -3.37
CA THR A 79 -20.43 14.78 -4.67
C THR A 79 -19.95 15.91 -5.56
N ARG A 80 -19.24 16.89 -4.99
CA ARG A 80 -18.70 18.06 -5.69
C ARG A 80 -17.29 17.77 -6.20
N PRO A 81 -17.03 17.85 -7.52
CA PRO A 81 -15.70 17.62 -8.09
C PRO A 81 -14.60 18.48 -7.50
N GLU A 82 -14.92 19.74 -7.15
CA GLU A 82 -13.98 20.67 -6.53
C GLU A 82 -13.50 20.22 -5.14
N ASP A 83 -14.33 19.54 -4.36
CA ASP A 83 -13.95 19.04 -3.03
C ASP A 83 -12.94 17.88 -3.16
N LEU A 84 -13.16 16.99 -4.14
CA LEU A 84 -12.23 15.91 -4.43
C LEU A 84 -10.91 16.45 -5.00
N SER A 85 -10.98 17.45 -5.88
CA SER A 85 -9.80 18.11 -6.44
C SER A 85 -8.97 18.85 -5.38
N ASP A 86 -9.62 19.56 -4.46
CA ASP A 86 -8.96 20.20 -3.33
C ASP A 86 -8.27 19.16 -2.44
N TRP A 87 -8.99 18.09 -2.08
CA TRP A 87 -8.41 17.02 -1.27
C TRP A 87 -7.18 16.41 -1.95
N LEU A 88 -7.29 16.08 -3.24
CA LEU A 88 -6.20 15.52 -4.04
C LEU A 88 -4.95 16.39 -4.02
N THR A 89 -5.12 17.71 -4.10
CA THR A 89 -4.01 18.66 -4.23
C THR A 89 -3.39 19.02 -2.88
N ASN A 90 -4.23 19.20 -1.85
CA ASN A 90 -3.82 19.89 -0.63
C ASN A 90 -3.76 18.99 0.62
N ARG A 91 -4.46 17.85 0.62
CA ARG A 91 -4.69 17.05 1.84
C ARG A 91 -4.32 15.57 1.69
N SER A 92 -4.42 15.03 0.48
CA SER A 92 -4.29 13.61 0.19
C SER A 92 -3.00 13.00 0.73
N GLU A 93 -1.85 13.69 0.61
CA GLU A 93 -0.59 13.20 1.17
C GLU A 93 -0.65 13.00 2.68
N ALA A 94 -1.13 13.99 3.44
CA ALA A 94 -1.24 13.90 4.89
C ALA A 94 -2.29 12.87 5.31
N ASP A 95 -3.47 12.89 4.70
CA ASP A 95 -4.56 11.98 5.08
C ASP A 95 -4.21 10.52 4.77
N ILE A 96 -3.62 10.24 3.60
CA ILE A 96 -3.16 8.89 3.23
C ILE A 96 -2.06 8.43 4.17
N ARG A 97 -1.16 9.33 4.58
CA ARG A 97 -0.08 9.02 5.53
C ARG A 97 -0.62 8.52 6.86
N GLU A 98 -1.79 8.97 7.31
CA GLU A 98 -2.42 8.51 8.54
C GLU A 98 -3.09 7.14 8.42
N LEU A 99 -3.42 6.70 7.20
CA LEU A 99 -4.00 5.38 6.99
C LEU A 99 -2.99 4.27 7.30
N VAL A 100 -3.41 3.30 8.11
CA VAL A 100 -2.53 2.27 8.67
C VAL A 100 -1.86 1.44 7.56
N ALA A 101 -2.63 0.68 6.78
CA ALA A 101 -2.07 -0.11 5.69
C ALA A 101 -1.72 0.74 4.46
N LEU A 102 -2.64 1.60 4.02
CA LEU A 102 -2.51 2.32 2.75
C LEU A 102 -1.39 3.36 2.76
N GLY A 103 -1.18 4.05 3.88
CA GLY A 103 -0.06 4.98 4.04
C GLY A 103 1.29 4.27 4.00
N LEU A 104 1.37 3.07 4.58
CA LEU A 104 2.56 2.24 4.52
C LEU A 104 2.81 1.70 3.10
N PHE A 105 1.77 1.22 2.42
CA PHE A 105 1.83 0.81 1.03
C PHE A 105 2.38 1.93 0.13
N ARG A 106 1.87 3.15 0.26
CA ARG A 106 2.36 4.32 -0.49
C ARG A 106 3.86 4.55 -0.26
N GLU A 107 4.32 4.45 0.99
CA GLU A 107 5.74 4.69 1.31
C GLU A 107 6.66 3.56 0.84
N VAL A 108 6.17 2.31 0.83
CA VAL A 108 6.89 1.16 0.24
C VAL A 108 6.97 1.31 -1.28
N LEU A 109 5.89 1.75 -1.92
CA LEU A 109 5.88 2.05 -3.35
C LEU A 109 6.91 3.13 -3.70
N HIS A 110 6.94 4.21 -2.93
CA HIS A 110 7.92 5.29 -3.08
C HIS A 110 9.37 4.80 -2.85
N GLU A 111 9.60 3.95 -1.84
CA GLU A 111 10.91 3.32 -1.58
C GLU A 111 11.39 2.55 -2.81
N LYS A 112 10.55 1.64 -3.33
CA LYS A 112 10.91 0.80 -4.48
C LYS A 112 11.19 1.66 -5.70
N LEU A 113 10.32 2.61 -6.02
CA LEU A 113 10.48 3.54 -7.15
C LEU A 113 11.67 4.51 -7.00
N SER A 114 12.30 4.56 -5.84
CA SER A 114 13.55 5.30 -5.64
C SER A 114 14.77 4.54 -6.17
N ASP A 115 14.69 3.21 -6.34
CA ASP A 115 15.73 2.40 -6.96
C ASP A 115 15.72 2.54 -8.50
N PRO A 116 16.77 3.11 -9.12
CA PRO A 116 16.85 3.25 -10.57
C PRO A 116 16.97 1.90 -11.32
N ASN A 117 17.33 0.83 -10.62
CA ASN A 117 17.46 -0.52 -11.17
C ASN A 117 16.23 -1.39 -10.91
N LEU A 118 15.14 -0.81 -10.38
CA LEU A 118 13.93 -1.54 -10.02
C LEU A 118 13.40 -2.36 -11.20
N ARG A 119 13.15 -3.63 -10.92
CA ARG A 119 12.38 -4.54 -11.77
C ARG A 119 11.15 -5.00 -11.02
N TRP A 120 9.99 -4.74 -11.58
CA TRP A 120 8.73 -5.25 -11.07
C TRP A 120 8.53 -6.69 -11.53
N THR A 121 8.02 -7.50 -10.62
CA THR A 121 7.66 -8.90 -10.79
C THR A 121 6.18 -9.07 -10.43
N GLU A 122 5.56 -10.17 -10.88
CA GLU A 122 4.14 -10.43 -10.64
C GLU A 122 3.78 -10.47 -9.15
N ASN A 123 4.68 -10.96 -8.31
CA ASN A 123 4.44 -11.06 -6.87
C ASN A 123 4.57 -9.73 -6.13
N ASP A 124 5.20 -8.71 -6.72
CA ASP A 124 5.46 -7.46 -6.00
C ASP A 124 4.17 -6.78 -5.54
N LEU A 125 3.12 -6.77 -6.38
CA LEU A 125 1.83 -6.18 -6.00
C LEU A 125 1.21 -6.93 -4.82
N THR A 126 1.15 -8.25 -4.93
CA THR A 126 0.62 -9.14 -3.90
C THR A 126 1.35 -8.95 -2.59
N ASP A 127 2.68 -9.05 -2.61
CA ASP A 127 3.52 -8.87 -1.43
C ASP A 127 3.31 -7.48 -0.81
N MET A 128 3.27 -6.43 -1.62
CA MET A 128 3.05 -5.08 -1.11
C MET A 128 1.68 -4.93 -0.46
N ILE A 129 0.59 -5.42 -1.08
CA ILE A 129 -0.75 -5.32 -0.52
C ILE A 129 -0.82 -6.09 0.81
N TYR A 130 -0.48 -7.37 0.79
CA TYR A 130 -0.67 -8.23 1.96
C TYR A 130 0.31 -7.92 3.09
N LEU A 131 1.59 -7.69 2.80
CA LEU A 131 2.57 -7.44 3.84
C LEU A 131 2.42 -6.05 4.47
N THR A 132 1.96 -5.04 3.73
CA THR A 132 1.70 -3.72 4.32
C THR A 132 0.40 -3.70 5.13
N ALA A 133 -0.61 -4.49 4.73
CA ALA A 133 -1.79 -4.74 5.55
C ALA A 133 -1.42 -5.48 6.85
N ALA A 134 -0.69 -6.59 6.74
CA ALA A 134 -0.21 -7.34 7.90
C ALA A 134 0.65 -6.48 8.83
N ALA A 135 1.58 -5.69 8.28
CA ALA A 135 2.41 -4.75 9.04
C ALA A 135 1.59 -3.68 9.79
N GLY A 136 0.39 -3.38 9.28
CA GLY A 136 -0.54 -2.44 9.88
C GLY A 136 -1.36 -3.00 11.02
N TYR A 137 -1.70 -4.30 10.97
CA TYR A 137 -2.72 -4.89 11.85
C TYR A 137 -2.22 -6.04 12.73
N CYS A 138 -1.03 -6.60 12.45
CA CYS A 138 -0.46 -7.70 13.21
C CYS A 138 0.63 -7.20 14.18
N ASP A 139 0.74 -7.84 15.34
CA ASP A 139 1.81 -7.56 16.31
C ASP A 139 3.20 -7.89 15.75
N HIS A 140 3.27 -8.94 14.94
CA HIS A 140 4.49 -9.45 14.30
C HIS A 140 4.22 -9.86 12.86
N ILE A 141 5.17 -9.61 11.98
CA ILE A 141 5.16 -10.16 10.61
C ILE A 141 6.50 -10.80 10.28
N VAL A 142 6.46 -11.89 9.51
CA VAL A 142 7.64 -12.56 8.97
C VAL A 142 7.54 -12.52 7.45
N GLY A 143 8.62 -12.12 6.78
CA GLY A 143 8.69 -12.16 5.33
C GLY A 143 10.11 -12.08 4.80
N GLU A 144 10.23 -12.01 3.49
CA GLU A 144 11.54 -11.97 2.84
C GLU A 144 12.36 -10.74 3.25
N ARG A 145 13.67 -10.93 3.34
CA ARG A 145 14.62 -9.91 3.83
C ARG A 145 14.50 -8.57 3.11
N THR A 146 14.37 -8.61 1.78
CA THR A 146 14.29 -7.40 0.94
C THR A 146 12.99 -6.66 1.22
N HIS A 147 11.85 -7.36 1.18
CA HIS A 147 10.54 -6.75 1.42
C HIS A 147 10.41 -6.18 2.83
N MET A 148 10.87 -6.92 3.85
CA MET A 148 10.91 -6.43 5.23
C MET A 148 11.78 -5.18 5.39
N SER A 149 12.84 -5.03 4.59
CA SER A 149 13.68 -3.82 4.63
C SER A 149 12.97 -2.62 4.02
N HIS A 150 12.21 -2.80 2.93
CA HIS A 150 11.36 -1.74 2.38
C HIS A 150 10.28 -1.29 3.37
N ILE A 151 9.61 -2.24 4.04
CA ILE A 151 8.62 -1.93 5.09
C ILE A 151 9.27 -1.20 6.26
N ALA A 152 10.43 -1.66 6.75
CA ALA A 152 11.15 -1.01 7.85
C ALA A 152 11.50 0.45 7.53
N ASN A 153 12.04 0.72 6.34
CA ASN A 153 12.39 2.07 5.92
C ASN A 153 11.16 2.97 5.79
N SER A 154 10.08 2.43 5.24
CA SER A 154 8.81 3.12 5.04
C SER A 154 8.12 3.44 6.37
N ALA A 155 8.05 2.47 7.28
CA ALA A 155 7.51 2.65 8.63
C ALA A 155 8.29 3.72 9.41
N ARG A 156 9.63 3.71 9.31
CA ARG A 156 10.47 4.74 9.92
C ARG A 156 10.18 6.13 9.38
N ARG A 157 9.99 6.29 8.06
CA ARG A 157 9.55 7.57 7.47
C ARG A 157 8.18 8.01 7.98
N LEU A 158 7.31 7.06 8.30
CA LEU A 158 5.99 7.31 8.87
C LEU A 158 6.03 7.59 10.38
N GLY A 159 7.16 7.39 11.06
CA GLY A 159 7.25 7.46 12.51
C GLY A 159 6.57 6.28 13.21
N ARG A 160 6.43 5.14 12.53
CA ARG A 160 5.75 3.94 13.01
C ARG A 160 6.75 2.86 13.43
N THR A 161 6.43 2.13 14.49
CA THR A 161 7.20 0.97 14.95
C THR A 161 6.43 -0.29 14.60
N ILE A 162 7.08 -1.24 13.91
CA ILE A 162 6.49 -2.50 13.48
C ILE A 162 7.48 -3.62 13.82
N SER A 163 7.00 -4.73 14.39
CA SER A 163 7.84 -5.89 14.71
C SER A 163 8.03 -6.76 13.46
N LEU A 164 9.13 -6.51 12.75
CA LEU A 164 9.46 -7.18 11.49
C LEU A 164 10.48 -8.29 11.71
N HIS A 165 10.23 -9.45 11.13
CA HIS A 165 11.10 -10.61 11.19
C HIS A 165 11.46 -11.09 9.78
N ARG A 166 12.71 -11.48 9.58
CA ARG A 166 13.23 -11.93 8.26
C ARG A 166 13.28 -13.45 8.13
N MET A 167 13.00 -14.15 9.22
CA MET A 167 13.05 -15.60 9.33
C MET A 167 12.20 -16.05 10.51
N LEU A 168 11.58 -17.23 10.38
CA LEU A 168 10.73 -17.80 11.41
C LEU A 168 11.42 -17.95 12.78
N PRO A 169 12.70 -18.38 12.89
CA PRO A 169 13.35 -18.50 14.19
C PRO A 169 13.40 -17.17 14.98
N SER A 170 13.61 -16.05 14.30
CA SER A 170 13.61 -14.73 14.94
C SER A 170 12.24 -14.33 15.49
N LEU A 171 11.15 -14.84 14.90
CA LEU A 171 9.81 -14.66 15.46
C LEU A 171 9.65 -15.52 16.71
N VAL A 172 10.03 -16.79 16.64
CA VAL A 172 9.91 -17.73 17.77
C VAL A 172 10.66 -17.25 19.00
N GLU A 173 11.81 -16.60 18.86
CA GLU A 173 12.56 -16.01 19.98
C GLU A 173 11.86 -14.82 20.67
N ARG A 174 10.82 -14.26 20.04
CA ARG A 174 10.08 -13.07 20.54
C ARG A 174 8.66 -13.37 21.02
N LEU A 175 8.16 -14.59 20.79
CA LEU A 175 6.88 -15.07 21.31
C LEU A 175 7.08 -15.74 22.67
#